data_AF-A0A9D9YRV1-F1
#
_entry.id   AF-A0A9D9YRV1-F1
#
_cell.length_a   1.000
_cell.length_b   1.000
_cell.length_c   1.000
_cell.angle_alpha   90.00
_cell.angle_beta   90.00
_cell.angle_gamma   90.00
#
_symmetry.space_group_name_H-M   'P 1'
#
loop_
_entity.id
_entity.type
_entity.pdbx_description
1 polymer ?
#
loop_
_entity_poly.entity_id
_entity_poly.type
_entity_poly.pdbx_seq_one_letter_code
_entity_poly.pdbx_strand_id
1 'polypeptide(L)' 'MKAFLKNLGLILIILGTVILIACSVTGNVNNNAILLTAAALVVGGVISYIVINKRITD' A
#
# COMPACT_ATOMS: atom_id res chain seq x y z
N MET A 1 4.99 -20.45 0.51
CA MET A 1 5.00 -19.09 1.11
C MET A 1 5.82 -18.05 0.33
N LYS A 2 6.84 -18.43 -0.46
CA LYS A 2 7.63 -17.48 -1.28
C LYS A 2 6.79 -16.60 -2.23
N ALA A 3 5.74 -17.17 -2.83
CA ALA A 3 4.84 -16.44 -3.72
C ALA A 3 4.00 -15.36 -2.99
N PHE A 4 3.54 -15.64 -1.77
CA PHE A 4 2.81 -14.68 -0.95
C PHE A 4 3.70 -13.51 -0.54
N LEU A 5 4.95 -13.79 -0.12
CA LEU A 5 5.90 -12.72 0.20
C LEU A 5 6.19 -11.87 -1.04
N LYS A 6 6.45 -12.48 -2.20
CA LYS A 6 6.72 -11.75 -3.46
C LYS A 6 5.63 -10.76 -3.85
N ASN A 7 4.38 -11.08 -3.52
CA ASN A 7 3.23 -10.24 -3.85
C ASN A 7 2.77 -9.34 -2.69
N LEU A 8 3.41 -9.42 -1.52
CA LEU A 8 2.98 -8.71 -0.32
C LEU A 8 3.01 -7.18 -0.49
N GLY A 9 4.07 -6.65 -1.11
CA GLY A 9 4.17 -5.22 -1.39
C GLY A 9 3.07 -4.73 -2.35
N LEU A 10 2.74 -5.53 -3.37
CA LEU A 10 1.63 -5.24 -4.28
C LEU A 10 0.29 -5.22 -3.54
N ILE A 11 0.06 -6.17 -2.63
CA ILE A 11 -1.16 -6.24 -1.81
C ILE A 11 -1.29 -4.99 -0.92
N LEU A 12 -0.20 -4.54 -0.29
CA LEU A 12 -0.21 -3.31 0.52
C LEU A 12 -0.59 -2.08 -0.30
N ILE A 13 -0.05 -1.95 -1.53
CA ILE A 13 -0.38 -0.83 -2.44
C ILE A 13 -1.87 -0.84 -2.79
N ILE A 14 -2.41 -2.01 -3.13
CA ILE A 14 -3.83 -2.17 -3.46
C ILE A 14 -4.70 -1.77 -2.26
N LEU A 15 -4.33 -2.22 -1.05
CA LEU A 15 -5.08 -1.88 0.17
C LEU A 15 -5.10 -0.35 0.41
N GLY A 16 -3.95 0.31 0.27
CA GLY A 16 -3.85 1.76 0.44
C GLY A 16 -4.68 2.52 -0.60
N THR A 17 -4.67 2.04 -1.85
CA THR A 17 -5.47 2.61 -2.94
C THR A 17 -6.97 2.46 -2.68
N VAL A 18 -7.42 1.31 -2.18
CA VAL A 18 -8.83 1.09 -1.82
C VAL A 18 -9.28 2.06 -0.73
N ILE A 19 -8.44 2.33 0.27
CA ILE A 19 -8.75 3.30 1.33
C ILE A 19 -8.88 4.73 0.76
N LEU A 20 -8.00 5.12 -0.17
CA LEU A 20 -8.10 6.42 -0.85
C LEU A 20 -9.38 6.55 -1.68
N ILE A 21 -9.75 5.50 -2.41
CA ILE A 21 -11.00 5.46 -3.18
C ILE A 21 -12.21 5.57 -2.24
N ALA A 22 -12.23 4.84 -1.13
CA ALA A 22 -13.29 4.93 -0.14
C ALA A 22 -13.41 6.35 0.45
N CYS A 23 -12.27 6.99 0.77
CA CYS A 23 -12.27 8.37 1.25
C CYS A 23 -12.82 9.35 0.22
N SER A 24 -12.52 9.13 -1.06
CA SER A 24 -13.06 9.91 -2.18
C SER A 24 -14.59 9.78 -2.29
N VAL A 25 -15.12 8.55 -2.17
CA VAL A 25 -16.57 8.29 -2.29
C VAL A 25 -17.36 8.77 -1.07
N THR A 26 -16.80 8.64 0.14
CA THR A 26 -17.47 9.05 1.38
C THR A 26 -17.34 10.56 1.65
N GLY A 27 -16.57 11.31 0.85
CA GLY A 27 -16.34 12.75 1.06
C GLY A 27 -15.40 13.08 2.22
N ASN A 28 -14.72 12.09 2.77
CA ASN A 28 -13.79 12.22 3.91
C ASN A 28 -12.36 12.57 3.45
N VAL A 29 -12.25 13.40 2.40
CA VAL A 29 -10.98 13.82 1.77
C VAL A 29 -10.25 14.91 2.54
N ASN A 30 -10.88 15.49 3.57
CA ASN A 30 -10.31 16.54 4.42
C ASN A 30 -9.68 16.00 5.71
N ASN A 31 -9.82 14.69 5.97
CA ASN A 31 -9.27 14.09 7.17
C ASN A 31 -7.82 13.69 6.94
N ASN A 32 -6.91 14.63 7.21
CA ASN A 32 -5.47 14.47 6.99
C ASN A 32 -4.89 13.24 7.69
N ALA A 33 -5.47 12.78 8.81
CA ALA A 33 -5.03 11.55 9.45
C ALA A 33 -5.26 10.33 8.55
N ILE A 34 -6.42 10.24 7.91
CA ILE A 34 -6.77 9.10 7.05
C ILE A 34 -6.07 9.20 5.69
N LEU A 35 -5.91 10.41 5.17
CA LEU A 35 -5.15 10.64 3.94
C LEU A 35 -3.67 10.29 4.14
N LEU A 36 -3.08 10.68 5.28
CA LEU A 36 -1.69 10.36 5.62
C LEU A 36 -1.49 8.86 5.84
N THR A 37 -2.40 8.18 6.55
CA THR A 37 -2.27 6.73 6.77
C THR A 37 -2.38 5.96 5.46
N ALA A 38 -3.31 6.33 4.58
CA ALA A 38 -3.45 5.72 3.27
C ALA A 38 -2.22 5.98 2.38
N ALA A 39 -1.71 7.21 2.36
CA ALA A 39 -0.47 7.55 1.64
C ALA A 39 0.75 6.78 2.19
N ALA A 40 0.89 6.69 3.51
CA ALA A 40 1.94 5.91 4.16
C ALA A 40 1.83 4.42 3.82
N LEU A 41 0.61 3.87 3.71
CA LEU A 41 0.38 2.49 3.32
C LEU A 41 0.83 2.23 1.87
N VAL A 42 0.52 3.15 0.94
CA VAL A 42 0.94 3.05 -0.45
C VAL A 42 2.47 3.14 -0.57
N VAL A 43 3.08 4.14 0.07
CA VAL A 43 4.54 4.33 0.05
C VAL A 43 5.26 3.14 0.69
N GLY A 44 4.78 2.66 1.85
CA GLY A 44 5.30 1.45 2.51
C GLY A 44 5.12 0.19 1.65
N GLY A 45 4.00 0.08 0.93
CA GLY A 45 3.76 -0.97 -0.05
C GLY A 45 4.76 -0.97 -1.20
N VAL A 46 5.09 0.20 -1.74
CA VAL A 46 6.12 0.35 -2.79
C VAL A 46 7.50 -0.01 -2.25
N ILE A 47 7.89 0.49 -1.08
CA ILE A 47 9.19 0.18 -0.46
C ILE A 47 9.31 -1.32 -0.19
N SER A 48 8.28 -1.92 0.41
CA SER A 48 8.27 -3.36 0.68
C SER A 48 8.30 -4.18 -0.61
N TYR A 49 7.57 -3.78 -1.66
CA TYR A 49 7.65 -4.42 -2.97
C TYR A 49 9.09 -4.42 -3.51
N ILE A 50 9.75 -3.26 -3.51
CA ILE A 50 11.13 -3.12 -3.99
C ILE A 50 12.10 -3.98 -3.18
N VAL A 51 12.03 -3.92 -1.85
CA VAL A 51 12.93 -4.68 -0.96
C VAL A 51 12.73 -6.18 -1.12
N ILE A 52 11.49 -6.65 -1.17
CA ILE A 52 11.15 -8.05 -1.33
C ILE A 52 11.60 -8.56 -2.70
N ASN A 53 11.36 -7.80 -3.78
CA ASN A 53 11.81 -8.20 -5.11
C ASN A 53 13.34 -8.24 -5.18
N LYS A 54 14.05 -7.29 -4.55
CA LYS A 54 15.52 -7.35 -4.44
C LYS A 54 16.02 -8.58 -3.67
N ARG A 55 15.36 -8.97 -2.57
CA ARG A 55 15.81 -10.09 -1.73
C ARG A 55 15.42 -11.49 -2.21
N ILE A 56 14.41 -11.60 -3.09
CA ILE A 56 13.95 -12.89 -3.62
C ILE A 56 14.59 -13.19 -5.00
N THR A 57 15.14 -12.15 -5.65
CA THR A 57 15.88 -12.28 -6.92
C THR A 57 17.37 -12.59 -6.71
N ASP A 58 17.91 -12.40 -5.51
CA ASP A 58 19.14 -13.07 -5.02
C ASP A 58 18.79 -14.46 -4.45
#